data_AF-A0A815GIR8-F1
#
_entry.id   AF-A0A815GIR8-F1
#
_cell.length_a   1.000
_cell.length_b   1.000
_cell.length_c   1.000
_cell.angle_alpha   90.00
_cell.angle_beta   90.00
_cell.angle_gamma   90.00
#
_symmetry.space_group_name_H-M   'P 1'
#
loop_
_entity.id
_entity.type
_entity.pdbx_description
1 polymer ?
#
loop_
_entity_poly.entity_id
_entity_poly.type
_entity_poly.pdbx_seq_one_letter_code
_entity_poly.pdbx_strand_id
1 'polypeptide(L)'
;MATQKVNKDRLFLTRLSEIYKCRSGDNVLLECYLRYQRIKSIAWYAKGEHVDTRGVRIWYQYVPTTGQCILYIRSVNYGDEGSYCCQATSIDNVVETLEIKIKIDNSDKTWTKIPILHMAGRVMPGGKKFLFI
;
A
#
# COMPACT_ATOMS: atom_id res chain seq x y z
N MET A 1 1.10 -29.31 13.24
CA MET A 1 1.32 -27.86 13.41
C MET A 1 2.59 -27.50 12.66
N ALA A 2 2.48 -26.89 11.48
CA ALA A 2 3.65 -26.50 10.70
C ALA A 2 4.24 -25.22 11.28
N THR A 3 5.36 -25.34 12.00
CA THR A 3 6.18 -24.21 12.39
C THR A 3 6.74 -23.56 11.13
N GLN A 4 6.18 -22.41 10.76
CA GLN A 4 6.70 -21.58 9.68
C GLN A 4 8.08 -21.06 10.14
N LYS A 5 9.13 -21.78 9.74
CA LYS A 5 10.52 -21.47 10.08
C LYS A 5 10.83 -20.10 9.50
N VAL A 6 10.84 -19.07 10.35
CA VAL A 6 11.27 -17.72 9.96
C VAL A 6 12.68 -17.86 9.43
N ASN A 7 12.83 -17.73 8.11
CA ASN A 7 14.11 -17.87 7.44
C ASN A 7 15.02 -16.73 7.93
N LYS A 8 16.04 -17.10 8.70
CA LYS A 8 16.93 -16.18 9.45
C LYS A 8 17.72 -15.25 8.54
N ASP A 9 17.80 -15.58 7.24
CA ASP A 9 18.62 -14.89 6.24
C ASP A 9 17.86 -13.86 5.40
N ARG A 10 16.55 -13.68 5.62
CA ARG A 10 15.77 -12.64 4.92
C ARG A 10 16.20 -11.24 5.32
N LEU A 11 16.28 -10.37 4.31
CA LEU A 11 16.52 -8.94 4.42
C LEU A 11 15.25 -8.21 4.85
N PHE A 12 14.10 -8.57 4.28
CA PHE A 12 12.81 -8.02 4.70
C PHE A 12 12.31 -8.72 5.97
N LEU A 13 12.08 -7.93 7.01
CA LEU A 13 11.54 -8.38 8.29
C LEU A 13 10.00 -8.37 8.27
N THR A 14 9.41 -7.45 7.51
CA THR A 14 7.96 -7.41 7.29
C THR A 14 7.55 -8.15 6.03
N ARG A 15 6.29 -8.58 6.03
CA ARG A 15 5.58 -9.02 4.84
C ARG A 15 4.51 -7.96 4.55
N LEU A 16 4.56 -7.37 3.35
CA LEU A 16 3.46 -6.55 2.85
C LEU A 16 2.29 -7.47 2.44
N SER A 17 1.06 -6.96 2.51
CA SER A 17 -0.08 -7.65 1.92
C SER A 17 0.11 -7.73 0.40
N GLU A 18 -0.38 -8.80 -0.24
CA GLU A 18 -0.26 -8.96 -1.69
C GLU A 18 -0.95 -7.82 -2.46
N ILE A 19 -2.03 -7.29 -1.89
CA ILE A 19 -2.81 -6.19 -2.45
C ILE A 19 -2.99 -5.11 -1.39
N TYR A 20 -2.77 -3.85 -1.78
CA TYR A 20 -3.13 -2.66 -1.03
C TYR A 20 -4.29 -1.97 -1.75
N LYS A 21 -5.43 -1.81 -1.05
CA LYS A 21 -6.61 -1.15 -1.57
C LYS A 21 -6.67 0.29 -1.10
N CYS A 22 -6.91 1.21 -2.03
CA CYS A 22 -7.06 2.65 -1.76
C CYS A 22 -8.15 3.27 -2.64
N ARG A 23 -8.45 4.55 -2.45
CA ARG A 23 -9.36 5.31 -3.30
C ARG A 23 -8.59 6.29 -4.16
N SER A 24 -9.22 6.70 -5.26
CA SER A 24 -8.68 7.79 -6.07
C SER A 24 -8.61 9.07 -5.24
N GLY A 25 -7.49 9.76 -5.28
CA GLY A 25 -7.20 10.97 -4.51
C GLY A 25 -6.50 10.72 -3.16
N ASP A 26 -6.43 9.47 -2.68
CA ASP A 26 -5.74 9.14 -1.44
C ASP A 26 -4.23 9.40 -1.53
N ASN A 27 -3.60 9.63 -0.39
CA ASN A 27 -2.15 9.55 -0.25
C ASN A 27 -1.81 8.17 0.32
N VAL A 28 -1.05 7.39 -0.45
CA VAL A 28 -0.67 6.03 -0.06
C VAL A 28 0.75 6.03 0.49
N LEU A 29 0.90 5.32 1.61
CA LEU A 29 2.17 5.09 2.29
C LEU A 29 2.33 3.58 2.47
N LEU A 30 3.29 2.99 1.76
CA LEU A 30 3.63 1.58 1.88
C LEU A 30 4.91 1.43 2.67
N GLU A 31 4.80 0.85 3.86
CA GLU A 31 5.89 0.74 4.82
C GLU A 31 6.38 -0.70 4.94
N CYS A 32 7.69 -0.89 4.89
CA CYS A 32 8.33 -2.15 5.23
C CYS A 32 9.61 -1.93 6.06
N TYR A 33 10.04 -2.98 6.74
CA TYR A 33 11.23 -2.96 7.59
C TYR A 33 12.25 -3.97 7.12
N LEU A 34 13.51 -3.55 7.11
CA LEU A 34 14.65 -4.36 6.69
C LEU A 34 15.64 -4.58 7.83
N ARG A 35 16.43 -5.64 7.70
CA ARG A 35 17.60 -5.92 8.55
C ARG A 35 18.74 -4.95 8.20
N TYR A 36 18.59 -3.70 8.61
CA TYR A 36 19.38 -2.54 8.17
C TYR A 36 20.90 -2.74 8.23
N GLN A 37 21.41 -3.46 9.23
CA GLN A 37 22.84 -3.75 9.39
C GLN A 37 23.47 -4.49 8.19
N ARG A 38 22.64 -5.18 7.38
CA ARG A 38 23.09 -5.90 6.19
C ARG A 38 22.78 -5.17 4.90
N ILE A 39 22.12 -4.01 4.92
CA ILE A 39 21.64 -3.35 3.70
C ILE A 39 22.71 -2.45 3.10
N LYS A 40 23.03 -2.69 1.84
CA LYS A 40 23.93 -1.87 1.02
C LYS A 40 23.15 -0.83 0.21
N SER A 41 22.04 -1.22 -0.40
CA SER A 41 21.20 -0.32 -1.18
C SER A 41 19.74 -0.75 -1.21
N ILE A 42 18.87 0.23 -1.43
CA ILE A 42 17.42 0.07 -1.61
C ILE A 42 17.00 0.80 -2.89
N ALA A 43 16.18 0.12 -3.70
CA ALA A 43 15.53 0.70 -4.86
C ALA A 43 14.04 0.35 -4.84
N TRP A 44 13.21 1.24 -5.39
CA TRP A 44 11.80 0.97 -5.63
C TRP A 44 11.49 1.02 -7.11
N TYR A 45 10.58 0.16 -7.53
CA TYR A 45 10.06 0.12 -8.88
C TYR A 45 8.54 0.22 -8.86
N ALA A 46 7.98 1.12 -9.65
CA ALA A 46 6.56 1.27 -9.88
C ALA A 46 6.24 0.75 -11.28
N LYS A 47 5.50 -0.36 -11.37
CA LYS A 47 5.14 -1.01 -12.64
C LYS A 47 6.38 -1.33 -13.51
N GLY A 48 7.49 -1.67 -12.88
CA GLY A 48 8.77 -1.96 -13.52
C GLY A 48 9.68 -0.75 -13.75
N GLU A 49 9.21 0.47 -13.54
CA GLU A 49 10.01 1.69 -13.70
C GLU A 49 10.63 2.14 -12.39
N HIS A 50 11.89 2.57 -12.41
CA HIS A 50 12.60 3.04 -11.23
C HIS A 50 11.94 4.29 -10.63
N VAL A 51 11.71 4.28 -9.32
CA VAL A 51 11.16 5.42 -8.57
C VAL A 51 12.30 6.29 -8.06
N ASP A 52 12.25 7.61 -8.28
CA ASP A 52 13.24 8.53 -7.71
C ASP A 52 12.93 8.85 -6.24
N THR A 53 13.96 8.96 -5.40
CA THR A 53 13.87 9.42 -4.00
C THR A 53 13.35 10.87 -3.86
N ARG A 54 13.45 11.69 -4.92
CA ARG A 54 13.03 13.10 -4.97
C ARG A 54 11.87 13.34 -5.93
N GLY A 55 11.12 12.29 -6.28
CA GLY A 55 9.95 12.41 -7.13
C GLY A 55 8.86 13.29 -6.51
N VAL A 56 8.15 14.06 -7.34
CA VAL A 56 7.14 15.03 -6.89
C VAL A 56 5.86 14.34 -6.38
N ARG A 57 5.50 13.22 -7.02
CA ARG A 57 4.24 12.50 -6.76
C ARG A 57 4.45 11.10 -6.21
N ILE A 58 5.45 10.39 -6.73
CA ILE A 58 5.87 9.07 -6.25
C ILE A 58 7.33 9.17 -5.88
N TRP A 59 7.66 8.84 -4.63
CA TRP A 59 9.04 8.81 -4.14
C TRP A 59 9.15 7.80 -2.99
N TYR A 60 10.37 7.44 -2.65
CA TYR A 60 10.61 6.56 -1.50
C TYR A 60 11.66 7.13 -0.57
N GLN A 61 11.62 6.68 0.67
CA GLN A 61 12.58 7.00 1.71
C GLN A 61 13.07 5.71 2.37
N TYR A 62 14.34 5.70 2.75
CA TYR A 62 14.93 4.67 3.58
C TYR A 62 15.65 5.31 4.77
N VAL A 63 15.45 4.77 5.96
CA VAL A 63 16.09 5.20 7.20
C VAL A 63 17.11 4.13 7.62
N PRO A 64 18.43 4.33 7.36
CA PRO A 64 19.45 3.31 7.58
C PRO A 64 19.65 2.90 9.05
N THR A 65 19.20 3.73 10.00
CA THR A 65 19.35 3.46 11.44
C THR A 65 18.24 2.57 12.00
N THR A 66 17.06 2.57 11.40
CA THR A 66 15.89 1.79 11.85
C THR A 66 15.53 0.66 10.89
N GLY A 67 16.00 0.73 9.65
CA GLY A 67 15.61 -0.18 8.58
C GLY A 67 14.23 0.10 8.01
N GLN A 68 13.59 1.20 8.40
CA GLN A 68 12.30 1.61 7.87
C GLN A 68 12.45 2.06 6.42
N CYS A 69 11.63 1.50 5.54
CA CYS A 69 11.57 1.85 4.12
C CYS A 69 10.13 2.14 3.74
N ILE A 70 9.91 3.30 3.13
CA ILE A 70 8.58 3.83 2.83
C ILE A 70 8.52 4.23 1.36
N LEU A 71 7.50 3.75 0.64
CA LEU A 71 7.08 4.31 -0.63
C LEU A 71 5.88 5.25 -0.41
N TYR A 72 5.96 6.45 -0.98
CA TYR A 72 4.91 7.44 -1.00
C TYR A 72 4.31 7.57 -2.39
N ILE A 73 2.98 7.63 -2.47
CA ILE A 73 2.23 7.96 -3.68
C ILE A 73 1.20 9.02 -3.30
N ARG A 74 1.40 10.24 -3.78
CA ARG A 74 0.51 11.37 -3.54
C ARG A 74 -0.63 11.37 -4.54
N SER A 75 -1.85 11.56 -4.05
CA SER A 75 -3.07 11.71 -4.86
C SER A 75 -3.18 10.62 -5.93
N VAL A 76 -3.35 9.38 -5.48
CA VAL A 76 -3.45 8.18 -6.33
C VAL A 76 -4.53 8.37 -7.39
N ASN A 77 -4.27 7.93 -8.61
CA ASN A 77 -5.22 7.89 -9.72
C ASN A 77 -5.20 6.51 -10.40
N TYR A 78 -6.18 6.21 -11.26
CA TYR A 78 -6.30 4.90 -11.92
C TYR A 78 -5.06 4.44 -12.69
N GLY A 79 -4.19 5.34 -13.13
CA GLY A 79 -2.91 4.99 -13.76
C GLY A 79 -1.85 4.47 -12.78
N ASP A 80 -2.08 4.59 -11.47
CA ASP A 80 -1.18 4.08 -10.41
C ASP A 80 -1.47 2.64 -10.02
N GLU A 81 -2.59 2.07 -10.48
CA GLU A 81 -2.82 0.64 -10.26
C GLU A 81 -1.70 -0.18 -10.89
N GLY A 82 -1.25 -1.21 -10.17
CA GLY A 82 -0.19 -2.08 -10.66
C GLY A 82 0.69 -2.63 -9.55
N SER A 83 1.76 -3.32 -9.96
CA SER A 83 2.75 -3.86 -9.06
C SER A 83 3.80 -2.81 -8.68
N TYR A 84 4.18 -2.81 -7.41
CA TYR A 84 5.26 -2.02 -6.85
C TYR A 84 6.22 -2.97 -6.16
N CYS A 85 7.51 -2.77 -6.37
CA CYS A 85 8.54 -3.67 -5.86
C CYS A 85 9.60 -2.88 -5.12
N CYS A 86 9.82 -3.24 -3.85
CA CYS A 86 11.02 -2.84 -3.12
C CYS A 86 12.11 -3.87 -3.35
N GLN A 87 13.28 -3.43 -3.79
CA GLN A 87 14.46 -4.26 -3.98
C GLN A 87 15.52 -3.85 -2.95
N ALA A 88 15.98 -4.83 -2.18
CA ALA A 88 17.03 -4.65 -1.19
C ALA A 88 18.26 -5.46 -1.59
N THR A 89 19.41 -4.80 -1.63
CA THR A 89 20.69 -5.46 -1.85
C THR A 89 21.48 -5.45 -0.55
N SER A 90 21.99 -6.62 -0.16
CA SER A 90 22.81 -6.75 1.04
C SER A 90 24.28 -6.38 0.78
N ILE A 91 25.05 -6.21 1.87
CA ILE A 91 26.51 -6.05 1.83
C ILE A 91 27.20 -7.25 1.17
N ASP A 92 26.60 -8.44 1.26
CA ASP A 92 27.07 -9.68 0.63
C ASP A 92 26.55 -9.84 -0.82
N ASN A 93 25.96 -8.78 -1.38
CA ASN A 93 25.33 -8.73 -2.71
C ASN A 93 24.17 -9.72 -2.90
N VAL A 94 23.51 -10.15 -1.81
CA VAL A 94 22.24 -10.88 -1.90
C VAL A 94 21.13 -9.89 -2.21
N VAL A 95 20.33 -10.18 -3.22
CA VAL A 95 19.19 -9.35 -3.62
C VAL A 95 17.90 -10.04 -3.19
N GLU A 96 17.06 -9.33 -2.44
CA GLU A 96 15.69 -9.75 -2.12
C GLU A 96 14.70 -8.70 -2.60
N THR A 97 13.50 -9.13 -2.98
CA THR A 97 12.42 -8.26 -3.44
C THR A 97 11.16 -8.44 -2.62
N LEU A 98 10.41 -7.35 -2.42
CA LEU A 98 9.10 -7.35 -1.81
C LEU A 98 8.11 -6.67 -2.74
N GLU A 99 7.19 -7.44 -3.31
CA GLU A 99 6.17 -6.96 -4.25
C GLU A 99 4.83 -6.71 -3.55
N ILE A 100 4.12 -5.67 -3.99
CA ILE A 100 2.77 -5.32 -3.57
C ILE A 100 1.98 -4.77 -4.74
N LYS A 101 0.70 -5.15 -4.88
CA LYS A 101 -0.19 -4.61 -5.91
C LYS A 101 -1.09 -3.53 -5.35
N ILE A 102 -1.10 -2.37 -5.97
CA ILE A 102 -2.05 -1.30 -5.63
C ILE A 102 -3.31 -1.47 -6.48
N LYS A 103 -4.46 -1.45 -5.81
CA LYS A 103 -5.78 -1.46 -6.43
C LYS A 103 -6.62 -0.31 -5.89
N ILE A 104 -7.26 0.41 -6.80
CA ILE A 104 -8.19 1.47 -6.50
C ILE A 104 -9.58 0.85 -6.43
N ASP A 105 -10.11 0.85 -5.22
CA ASP A 105 -11.43 0.34 -4.93
C ASP A 105 -12.32 1.55 -4.60
N ASN A 106 -12.95 2.10 -5.64
CA ASN A 106 -13.94 3.16 -5.48
C ASN A 106 -15.32 2.60 -5.09
N SER A 107 -15.38 1.40 -4.50
CA SER A 107 -16.58 1.00 -3.78
C SER A 107 -16.80 1.98 -2.64
N ASP A 108 -17.75 2.87 -2.86
CA ASP A 108 -18.50 3.46 -1.78
C ASP A 108 -18.95 2.31 -0.88
N LYS A 109 -18.47 2.25 0.36
CA LYS A 109 -19.18 1.52 1.42
C LYS A 109 -20.47 2.27 1.76
N THR A 110 -21.26 2.65 0.76
CA THR A 110 -22.62 3.09 0.94
C THR A 110 -23.44 1.84 1.24
N TRP A 111 -23.69 1.65 2.54
CA TRP A 111 -24.76 0.80 3.08
C TRP A 111 -24.64 -0.72 2.89
N THR A 112 -23.77 -1.36 3.68
CA THR A 112 -23.90 -2.80 3.98
C THR A 112 -24.11 -3.12 5.46
N LYS A 113 -24.60 -2.18 6.27
CA LYS A 113 -25.19 -2.52 7.58
C LYS A 113 -26.30 -1.55 7.99
N ILE A 114 -27.56 -1.91 7.76
CA ILE A 114 -28.61 -1.80 8.79
C ILE A 114 -29.57 -3.00 8.59
N PRO A 115 -29.58 -4.00 9.48
CA PRO A 115 -30.72 -4.92 9.58
C PRO A 115 -31.94 -4.09 9.97
N ILE A 116 -33.05 -4.31 9.27
CA ILE A 116 -34.33 -3.63 9.45
C ILE A 116 -34.70 -3.56 10.94
N LEU A 117 -34.44 -2.45 11.62
CA LEU A 117 -35.29 -1.95 12.72
C LEU A 117 -34.92 -0.54 13.17
N HIS A 118 -35.94 0.32 13.18
CA HIS A 118 -36.05 1.58 13.90
C HIS A 118 -34.97 2.66 13.64
N MET A 119 -35.34 3.72 12.91
CA MET A 119 -35.93 4.92 13.53
C MET A 119 -36.29 5.92 12.43
N ALA A 120 -37.53 6.40 12.52
CA ALA A 120 -38.06 7.48 11.70
C ALA A 120 -37.25 8.77 11.87
N GLY A 121 -37.15 9.55 10.79
CA GLY A 121 -36.79 10.96 10.88
C GLY A 121 -35.30 11.29 10.78
N ARG A 122 -34.75 11.22 9.57
CA ARG A 122 -33.70 12.17 9.15
C ARG A 122 -33.83 12.47 7.66
N VAL A 123 -34.12 13.73 7.38
CA VAL A 123 -34.11 14.31 6.03
C VAL A 123 -32.66 14.24 5.50
N MET A 124 -32.46 13.62 4.34
CA MET A 124 -31.17 13.62 3.63
C MET A 124 -31.06 14.85 2.72
N PRO A 125 -29.88 15.48 2.60
CA PRO A 125 -29.65 16.55 1.65
C PRO A 125 -29.34 15.96 0.27
N GLY A 126 -30.06 16.39 -0.75
CA GLY A 126 -29.81 16.00 -2.14
C GLY A 126 -31.04 15.41 -2.81
N GLY A 127 -31.85 16.29 -3.39
CA GLY A 127 -33.12 15.96 -4.01
C GLY A 127 -33.01 14.93 -5.13
N LYS A 128 -33.58 13.75 -4.91
CA LYS A 128 -34.17 12.92 -5.95
C LYS A 128 -35.53 12.45 -5.45
N LYS A 129 -36.60 13.05 -6.00
CA LYS A 129 -37.98 12.62 -5.80
C LYS A 129 -38.12 11.20 -6.34
N PHE A 130 -38.71 10.29 -5.57
CA PHE A 130 -39.27 9.06 -6.12
C PHE A 130 -40.79 9.12 -6.05
N LEU A 131 -41.40 8.90 -7.21
CA LEU A 131 -42.84 8.75 -7.43
C LEU A 131 -43.24 7.36 -6.94
N PHE A 132 -44.27 7.28 -6.10
CA PHE A 132 -44.88 6.03 -5.67
C PHE A 132 -45.90 5.58 -6.72
N ILE A 133 -45.82 4.32 -7.13
CA ILE A 133 -46.96 3.49 -7.55
C ILE A 133 -46.87 2.18 -6.77
#